data_AF-J2X732-F1
#
_entry.id   AF-J2X732-F1
#
_cell.length_a   1.000
_cell.length_b   1.000
_cell.length_c   1.000
_cell.angle_alpha   90.00
_cell.angle_beta   90.00
_cell.angle_gamma   90.00
#
_symmetry.space_group_name_H-M   'P 1'
#
loop_
_entity.id
_entity.type
_entity.pdbx_description
1 polymer ?
#
loop_
_entity_poly.entity_id
_entity_poly.type
_entity_poly.pdbx_seq_one_letter_code
_entity_poly.pdbx_strand_id
1 'polypeptide(L)'
;MGQAFTNILSQPDTQEVRSQEYRWTNWQDGKTERKMAYYKRVEDKVFAVGYYMPRSSPSAAQALLDDAIKDLNKAPGDTIARINQLDSQLTRDDLYIFVVDTSNLKMVAHGYNRRLINTDLRHLTSVDGQPIGQQMLAVIKGRDTARINYLWSNPVTGKPEPKETLLRRSGRYIVAVGYYAAPTENAKR
;
A
#
# COMPACT_ATOMS: atom_id res chain seq x y z
N MET A 1 -19.45 -17.35 1.37
CA MET A 1 -18.95 -16.98 2.71
C MET A 1 -17.46 -17.22 2.75
N GLY A 2 -16.67 -16.32 3.31
CA GLY A 2 -15.21 -16.49 3.42
C GLY A 2 -14.84 -17.53 4.47
N GLN A 3 -13.70 -18.20 4.27
CA GLN A 3 -13.15 -19.25 5.15
C GLN A 3 -12.98 -18.79 6.61
N ALA A 4 -12.74 -17.49 6.81
CA ALA A 4 -12.73 -16.84 8.11
C ALA A 4 -14.08 -16.98 8.86
N PHE A 5 -15.20 -16.77 8.17
CA PHE A 5 -16.53 -16.90 8.77
C PHE A 5 -16.90 -18.35 9.09
N THR A 6 -16.50 -19.30 8.24
CA THR A 6 -16.70 -20.73 8.51
C THR A 6 -15.91 -21.20 9.74
N ASN A 7 -14.69 -20.70 9.93
CA ASN A 7 -13.89 -20.97 11.12
C ASN A 7 -14.46 -20.33 12.39
N ILE A 8 -15.21 -19.22 12.27
CA ILE A 8 -15.91 -18.58 13.40
C ILE A 8 -17.07 -19.47 13.88
N LEU A 9 -17.80 -20.10 12.96
CA LEU A 9 -19.00 -20.89 13.28
C LEU A 9 -18.70 -22.27 13.89
N SER A 10 -17.49 -22.82 13.68
CA SER A 10 -17.10 -24.16 14.12
C SER A 10 -16.50 -24.22 15.54
N GLN A 11 -16.37 -23.09 16.24
CA GLN A 11 -15.69 -23.01 17.52
C GLN A 11 -16.65 -23.14 18.74
N PRO A 12 -16.17 -23.73 19.85
CA PRO A 12 -16.97 -23.96 21.06
C PRO A 12 -17.34 -22.65 21.78
N ASP A 13 -18.46 -22.68 22.50
CA ASP A 13 -18.96 -21.54 23.29
C ASP A 13 -18.09 -21.34 24.54
N THR A 14 -17.16 -20.39 24.49
CA THR A 14 -16.30 -20.05 25.65
C THR A 14 -16.71 -18.76 26.35
N GLN A 15 -17.86 -18.14 26.05
CA GLN A 15 -18.29 -16.82 26.55
C GLN A 15 -17.31 -15.64 26.33
N GLU A 16 -16.13 -15.87 25.77
CA GLU A 16 -15.10 -14.88 25.49
C GLU A 16 -15.40 -14.07 24.21
N VAL A 17 -15.11 -12.77 24.25
CA VAL A 17 -15.10 -11.93 23.05
C VAL A 17 -13.81 -12.22 22.30
N ARG A 18 -13.93 -12.65 21.05
CA ARG A 18 -12.81 -12.94 20.15
C ARG A 18 -12.74 -11.89 19.06
N SER A 19 -11.54 -11.61 18.54
CA SER A 19 -11.34 -10.69 17.43
C SER A 19 -10.70 -11.39 16.23
N GLN A 20 -11.13 -11.03 15.02
CA GLN A 20 -10.49 -11.46 13.79
C GLN A 20 -10.48 -10.33 12.77
N GLU A 21 -9.35 -10.21 12.08
CA GLU A 21 -9.22 -9.36 10.91
C GLU A 21 -9.55 -10.15 9.65
N TYR A 22 -10.41 -9.59 8.80
CA TYR A 22 -10.69 -10.13 7.48
C TYR A 22 -11.00 -9.01 6.49
N ARG A 23 -11.00 -9.34 5.20
CA ARG A 23 -11.38 -8.40 4.15
C ARG A 23 -12.85 -8.57 3.81
N TRP A 24 -13.59 -7.48 3.78
CA TRP A 24 -15.03 -7.49 3.50
C TRP A 24 -15.41 -6.34 2.57
N THR A 25 -16.35 -6.59 1.67
CA THR A 25 -16.90 -5.55 0.81
C THR A 25 -17.76 -4.62 1.65
N ASN A 26 -17.33 -3.37 1.80
CA ASN A 26 -18.16 -2.33 2.40
C ASN A 26 -19.39 -2.11 1.51
N TRP A 27 -20.56 -2.27 2.11
CA TRP A 27 -21.83 -2.17 1.39
C TRP A 27 -22.16 -0.73 1.00
N GLN A 28 -21.55 0.26 1.67
CA GLN A 28 -21.77 1.68 1.40
C GLN A 28 -21.13 2.12 0.09
N ASP A 29 -19.94 1.61 -0.23
CA ASP A 29 -19.16 2.07 -1.39
C ASP A 29 -18.67 0.94 -2.32
N GLY A 30 -18.98 -0.32 -2.00
CA GLY A 30 -18.62 -1.50 -2.78
C GLY A 30 -17.12 -1.83 -2.77
N LYS A 31 -16.33 -1.21 -1.88
CA LYS A 31 -14.88 -1.44 -1.81
C LYS A 31 -14.54 -2.57 -0.86
N THR A 32 -13.56 -3.39 -1.23
CA THR A 32 -13.02 -4.41 -0.32
C THR A 32 -12.08 -3.72 0.66
N GLU A 33 -12.48 -3.68 1.92
CA GLU A 33 -11.76 -3.00 2.99
C GLU A 33 -11.38 -3.99 4.09
N ARG A 34 -10.29 -3.71 4.82
CA ARG A 34 -9.97 -4.46 6.03
C ARG A 34 -11.04 -4.18 7.06
N LYS A 35 -11.56 -5.21 7.71
CA LYS A 35 -12.51 -5.10 8.81
C LYS A 35 -11.95 -5.84 10.02
N MET A 36 -11.85 -5.13 11.13
CA MET A 36 -11.67 -5.76 12.43
C MET A 36 -13.06 -6.12 12.95
N ALA A 37 -13.31 -7.39 13.22
CA ALA A 37 -14.55 -7.83 13.85
C ALA A 37 -14.28 -8.47 15.21
N TYR A 38 -15.10 -8.09 16.17
CA TYR A 38 -15.24 -8.72 17.47
C TYR A 38 -16.50 -9.55 17.42
N TYR A 39 -16.41 -10.80 17.86
CA TYR A 39 -17.55 -11.70 17.89
C TYR A 39 -17.60 -12.48 19.20
N LYS A 40 -18.82 -12.80 19.61
CA LYS A 40 -19.11 -13.63 20.77
C LYS A 40 -20.27 -14.56 20.42
N ARG A 41 -20.09 -15.85 20.71
CA ARG A 41 -21.19 -16.82 20.72
C ARG A 41 -21.90 -16.73 22.07
N VAL A 42 -23.23 -16.77 22.02
CA VAL A 42 -24.10 -16.84 23.19
C VAL A 42 -25.17 -17.88 22.85
N GLU A 43 -25.04 -19.07 23.42
CA GLU A 43 -25.93 -20.21 23.13
C GLU A 43 -25.94 -20.57 21.62
N ASP A 44 -27.08 -20.37 20.95
CA ASP A 44 -27.31 -20.63 19.53
C ASP A 44 -27.06 -19.41 18.63
N LYS A 45 -26.68 -18.25 19.21
CA LYS A 45 -26.50 -16.98 18.48
C LYS A 45 -25.04 -16.54 18.45
N VAL A 46 -24.67 -15.83 17.37
CA VAL A 46 -23.38 -15.14 17.24
C VAL A 46 -23.64 -13.65 17.11
N PHE A 47 -23.12 -12.87 18.07
CA PHE A 47 -23.08 -11.42 17.97
C PHE A 47 -21.74 -11.01 17.40
N ALA A 48 -21.74 -10.17 16.37
CA ALA A 48 -20.52 -9.64 15.77
C ALA A 48 -20.65 -8.13 15.54
N VAL A 49 -19.65 -7.39 16.00
CA VAL A 49 -19.49 -5.96 15.73
C VAL A 49 -18.13 -5.74 15.10
N GLY A 50 -18.00 -4.78 14.20
CA GLY A 50 -16.71 -4.54 13.59
C GLY A 50 -16.66 -3.23 12.86
N TYR A 51 -15.45 -2.69 12.72
CA TYR A 51 -15.18 -1.45 12.01
C TYR A 51 -14.22 -1.70 10.84
N TYR A 52 -14.38 -0.92 9.79
CA TYR A 52 -13.41 -0.91 8.69
C TYR A 52 -12.14 -0.22 9.15
N MET A 53 -11.00 -0.86 8.95
CA MET A 53 -9.70 -0.26 9.24
C MET A 53 -9.41 0.80 8.17
N PRO A 54 -8.93 1.99 8.57
CA PRO A 54 -8.66 3.07 7.64
C PRO A 54 -7.57 2.65 6.64
N ARG A 55 -7.71 3.12 5.39
CA ARG A 55 -6.67 3.05 4.37
C ARG A 55 -5.39 3.74 4.85
N SER A 56 -4.27 3.43 4.21
CA SER A 56 -3.00 4.09 4.51
C SER A 56 -3.12 5.61 4.38
N SER A 57 -2.63 6.33 5.39
CA SER A 57 -2.72 7.78 5.46
C SER A 57 -1.51 8.47 4.82
N PRO A 58 -1.64 9.76 4.44
CA PRO A 58 -0.49 10.57 4.03
C PRO A 58 0.64 10.58 5.07
N SER A 59 0.30 10.60 6.36
CA SER A 59 1.26 10.57 7.46
C SER A 59 1.99 9.24 7.58
N ALA A 60 1.29 8.11 7.38
CA ALA A 60 1.90 6.79 7.35
C ALA A 60 2.87 6.65 6.16
N ALA A 61 2.51 7.21 5.00
CA ALA A 61 3.39 7.24 3.84
C ALA A 61 4.65 8.08 4.06
N GLN A 62 4.51 9.23 4.72
CA GLN A 62 5.66 10.05 5.08
C GLN A 62 6.59 9.33 6.05
N ALA A 63 6.05 8.73 7.11
CA ALA A 63 6.84 7.99 8.09
C ALA A 63 7.59 6.80 7.45
N LEU A 64 6.92 6.02 6.59
CA LEU A 64 7.57 4.91 5.90
C LEU A 64 8.66 5.39 4.94
N LEU A 65 8.46 6.53 4.27
CA LEU A 65 9.50 7.13 3.42
C LEU A 65 10.71 7.56 4.26
N ASP A 66 10.50 8.18 5.41
CA ASP A 66 11.58 8.62 6.30
C ASP A 66 12.39 7.42 6.83
N ASP A 67 11.70 6.34 7.24
CA ASP A 67 12.34 5.09 7.66
C ASP A 67 13.14 4.44 6.52
N ALA A 68 12.55 4.35 5.32
CA ALA A 68 13.23 3.77 4.16
C ALA A 68 14.49 4.54 3.76
N ILE A 69 14.46 5.87 3.86
CA ILE A 69 15.61 6.75 3.59
C ILE A 69 16.71 6.51 4.62
N LYS A 70 16.35 6.44 5.91
CA LYS A 70 17.29 6.15 7.00
C LYS A 70 17.97 4.80 6.80
N ASP A 71 17.20 3.77 6.48
CA ASP A 71 17.70 2.41 6.26
C ASP A 71 18.59 2.33 5.01
N LEU A 72 18.19 2.96 3.90
CA LEU A 72 18.99 3.02 2.66
C LEU A 72 20.32 3.75 2.86
N ASN A 73 20.34 4.82 3.66
CA ASN A 73 21.58 5.54 3.95
C ASN A 73 22.56 4.72 4.81
N LYS A 74 22.04 3.79 5.62
CA LYS A 74 22.86 2.92 6.49
C LYS A 74 23.33 1.66 5.75
N ALA A 75 22.42 0.98 5.07
CA ALA A 75 22.66 -0.33 4.47
C ALA A 75 21.82 -0.49 3.18
N PRO A 76 22.27 0.08 2.04
CA PRO A 76 21.45 0.14 0.84
C PRO A 76 21.14 -1.25 0.27
N GLY A 77 22.12 -2.15 0.23
CA GLY A 77 21.95 -3.52 -0.27
C GLY A 77 20.93 -4.33 0.53
N ASP A 78 21.09 -4.34 1.87
CA ASP A 78 20.18 -5.06 2.77
C ASP A 78 18.77 -4.49 2.73
N THR A 79 18.64 -3.16 2.68
CA THR A 79 17.32 -2.51 2.61
C THR A 79 16.61 -2.84 1.31
N ILE A 80 17.31 -2.80 0.17
CA ILE A 80 16.78 -3.22 -1.13
C ILE A 80 16.35 -4.70 -1.09
N ALA A 81 17.17 -5.57 -0.50
CA ALA A 81 16.85 -6.99 -0.36
C ALA A 81 15.59 -7.21 0.48
N ARG A 82 15.46 -6.54 1.63
CA ARG A 82 14.28 -6.62 2.50
C ARG A 82 13.00 -6.15 1.81
N ILE A 83 13.07 -5.03 1.07
CA ILE A 83 11.93 -4.55 0.26
C ILE A 83 11.51 -5.62 -0.76
N ASN A 84 12.48 -6.23 -1.46
CA ASN A 84 12.21 -7.24 -2.48
C ASN A 84 11.75 -8.61 -1.90
N GLN A 85 12.04 -8.86 -0.63
CA GLN A 85 11.52 -9.99 0.14
C GLN A 85 10.13 -9.73 0.73
N LEU A 86 9.54 -8.55 0.47
CA LEU A 86 8.23 -8.15 0.98
C LEU A 86 8.18 -8.16 2.52
N ASP A 87 9.26 -7.66 3.16
CA ASP A 87 9.32 -7.51 4.61
C ASP A 87 8.08 -6.75 5.12
N SER A 88 7.33 -7.40 6.01
CA SER A 88 6.09 -6.88 6.61
C SER A 88 6.28 -5.58 7.40
N GLN A 89 7.51 -5.25 7.80
CA GLN A 89 7.83 -3.96 8.44
C GLN A 89 7.93 -2.82 7.42
N LEU A 90 8.27 -3.13 6.17
CA LEU A 90 8.49 -2.18 5.08
C LEU A 90 7.32 -2.12 4.09
N THR A 91 6.33 -2.99 4.27
CA THR A 91 5.12 -3.08 3.44
C THR A 91 3.91 -3.25 4.33
N ARG A 92 2.91 -2.38 4.17
CA ARG A 92 1.65 -2.44 4.93
C ARG A 92 0.47 -2.29 3.97
N ASP A 93 -0.16 -3.41 3.63
CA ASP A 93 -1.31 -3.48 2.72
C ASP A 93 -1.10 -2.75 1.37
N ASP A 94 -1.61 -1.53 1.27
CA ASP A 94 -1.56 -0.67 0.09
C ASP A 94 -0.43 0.35 0.13
N LEU A 95 0.31 0.41 1.24
CA LEU A 95 1.50 1.22 1.44
C LEU A 95 2.77 0.40 1.22
N TYR A 96 3.54 0.77 0.22
CA TYR A 96 4.76 0.06 -0.16
C TYR A 96 5.82 1.00 -0.73
N ILE A 97 7.07 0.57 -0.64
CA ILE A 97 8.25 1.28 -1.15
C ILE A 97 8.59 0.77 -2.56
N PHE A 98 8.99 1.67 -3.45
CA PHE A 98 9.80 1.30 -4.61
C PHE A 98 11.04 2.20 -4.71
N VAL A 99 12.12 1.66 -5.27
CA VAL A 99 13.41 2.32 -5.34
C VAL A 99 13.93 2.27 -6.77
N VAL A 100 14.37 3.42 -7.29
CA VAL A 100 14.95 3.57 -8.63
C VAL A 100 16.39 4.02 -8.50
N ASP A 101 17.30 3.34 -9.20
CA ASP A 101 18.70 3.70 -9.29
C ASP A 101 18.88 4.80 -10.35
N THR A 102 19.42 5.94 -9.94
CA THR A 102 19.57 7.11 -10.83
C THR A 102 20.67 6.93 -11.86
N SER A 103 21.57 5.94 -11.70
CA SER A 103 22.65 5.71 -12.67
C SER A 103 22.15 5.13 -13.99
N ASN A 104 21.05 4.35 -13.95
CA ASN A 104 20.49 3.65 -15.10
C ASN A 104 18.97 3.80 -15.22
N LEU A 105 18.34 4.53 -14.28
CA LEU A 105 16.91 4.76 -14.18
C LEU A 105 16.07 3.48 -14.05
N LYS A 106 16.67 2.38 -13.59
CA LYS A 106 15.96 1.12 -13.38
C LYS A 106 15.46 1.01 -11.96
N MET A 107 14.29 0.39 -11.82
CA MET A 107 13.77 0.02 -10.52
C MET A 107 14.60 -1.12 -9.91
N VAL A 108 15.18 -0.89 -8.75
CA VAL A 108 16.00 -1.88 -8.02
C VAL A 108 15.23 -2.53 -6.87
N ALA A 109 14.14 -1.90 -6.41
CA ALA A 109 13.26 -2.50 -5.43
C ALA A 109 11.79 -2.17 -5.65
N HIS A 110 10.90 -3.12 -5.34
CA HIS A 110 9.46 -2.90 -5.29
C HIS A 110 8.79 -3.80 -4.24
N GLY A 111 8.28 -3.18 -3.17
CA GLY A 111 7.66 -3.85 -2.00
C GLY A 111 6.25 -4.40 -2.24
N TYR A 112 5.90 -4.72 -3.48
CA TYR A 112 4.61 -5.35 -3.81
C TYR A 112 4.72 -6.14 -5.11
N ASN A 113 4.90 -5.44 -6.23
CA ASN A 113 4.97 -6.06 -7.55
C ASN A 113 6.43 -6.25 -7.99
N ARG A 114 7.00 -7.41 -7.63
CA ARG A 114 8.39 -7.79 -7.99
C ARG A 114 8.65 -7.85 -9.50
N ARG A 115 7.61 -7.94 -10.35
CA ARG A 115 7.77 -7.93 -11.81
C ARG A 115 8.26 -6.57 -12.34
N LEU A 116 8.12 -5.51 -11.55
CA LEU A 116 8.58 -4.17 -11.94
C LEU A 116 10.06 -3.94 -11.62
N ILE A 117 10.70 -4.84 -10.86
CA ILE A 117 12.16 -4.78 -10.66
C ILE A 117 12.85 -4.93 -12.02
N ASN A 118 13.93 -4.18 -12.23
CA ASN A 118 14.69 -4.04 -13.49
C ASN A 118 13.93 -3.35 -14.64
N THR A 119 12.70 -2.88 -14.41
CA THR A 119 11.99 -2.04 -15.38
C THR A 119 12.65 -0.67 -15.44
N ASP A 120 12.87 -0.17 -16.66
CA ASP A 120 13.32 1.20 -16.90
C ASP A 120 12.17 2.17 -16.59
N LEU A 121 12.40 3.07 -15.63
CA LEU A 121 11.38 4.01 -15.19
C LEU A 121 10.86 4.86 -16.37
N ARG A 122 11.69 5.18 -17.37
CA ARG A 122 11.26 6.01 -18.52
C ARG A 122 10.16 5.36 -19.37
N HIS A 123 10.03 4.04 -19.28
CA HIS A 123 9.03 3.26 -20.02
C HIS A 123 7.84 2.84 -19.14
N LEU A 124 7.82 3.25 -17.87
CA LEU A 124 6.73 2.92 -16.97
C LEU A 124 5.47 3.70 -17.36
N THR A 125 4.41 2.95 -17.66
CA THR A 125 3.07 3.48 -17.95
C THR A 125 2.11 3.18 -16.81
N SER A 126 1.20 4.11 -16.54
CA SER A 126 0.07 3.89 -15.61
C SER A 126 -1.05 3.11 -16.28
N VAL A 127 -2.03 2.69 -15.48
CA VAL A 127 -3.19 1.87 -15.93
C VAL A 127 -4.05 2.55 -17.00
N ASP A 128 -4.02 3.88 -17.07
CA ASP A 128 -4.68 4.74 -18.06
C ASP A 128 -3.75 5.14 -19.23
N GLY A 129 -2.58 4.51 -19.34
CA GLY A 129 -1.64 4.70 -20.46
C GLY A 129 -0.75 5.94 -20.36
N GLN A 130 -0.79 6.71 -19.28
CA GLN A 130 0.08 7.88 -19.12
C GLN A 130 1.54 7.46 -18.90
N PRO A 131 2.54 8.24 -19.38
CA PRO A 131 3.96 7.96 -19.23
C PRO A 131 4.45 8.33 -17.81
N ILE A 132 3.89 7.67 -16.79
CA ILE A 132 4.04 8.06 -15.39
C ILE A 132 5.50 8.13 -14.93
N GLY A 133 6.36 7.24 -15.42
CA GLY A 133 7.76 7.29 -15.00
C GLY A 133 8.53 8.48 -15.55
N GLN A 134 8.19 8.99 -16.75
CA GLN A 134 8.74 10.24 -17.26
C GLN A 134 8.22 11.45 -16.45
N GLN A 135 6.94 11.42 -16.08
CA GLN A 135 6.35 12.45 -15.23
C GLN A 135 7.02 12.49 -13.85
N MET A 136 7.28 11.33 -13.24
CA MET A 136 8.04 11.20 -11.98
C MET A 136 9.43 11.83 -12.08
N LEU A 137 10.16 11.53 -13.16
CA LEU A 137 11.49 12.10 -13.40
C LEU A 137 11.44 13.62 -13.60
N ALA A 138 10.40 14.13 -14.26
CA ALA A 138 10.21 15.55 -14.47
C ALA A 138 9.93 16.30 -13.15
N VAL A 139 9.03 15.78 -12.31
CA VAL A 139 8.65 16.46 -11.06
C VAL A 139 9.77 16.49 -10.01
N ILE A 140 10.67 15.51 -10.02
CA ILE A 140 11.83 15.44 -9.10
C ILE A 140 13.12 16.00 -9.71
N LYS A 141 13.06 16.55 -10.93
CA LYS A 141 14.22 17.16 -11.57
C LYS A 141 14.64 18.41 -10.79
N GLY A 142 15.90 18.44 -10.34
CA GLY A 142 16.46 19.55 -9.57
C GLY A 142 15.88 19.72 -8.16
N ARG A 143 15.18 18.70 -7.64
CA ARG A 143 14.57 18.71 -6.31
C ARG A 143 14.95 17.45 -5.54
N ASP A 144 15.04 17.57 -4.22
CA ASP A 144 15.27 16.42 -3.33
C ASP A 144 13.97 15.68 -3.00
N THR A 145 12.84 16.38 -3.01
CA THR A 145 11.52 15.80 -2.75
C THR A 145 10.51 16.24 -3.80
N ALA A 146 9.58 15.36 -4.14
CA ALA A 146 8.44 15.66 -4.98
C ALA A 146 7.23 14.80 -4.59
N ARG A 147 6.05 15.17 -5.10
CA ARG A 147 4.82 14.39 -4.99
C ARG A 147 4.17 14.29 -6.36
N ILE A 148 3.51 13.18 -6.64
CA ILE A 148 2.80 12.97 -7.90
C ILE A 148 1.55 12.12 -7.69
N ASN A 149 0.49 12.46 -8.41
CA ASN A 149 -0.79 11.74 -8.42
C ASN A 149 -0.99 11.04 -9.76
N TYR A 150 -1.44 9.79 -9.72
CA TYR A 150 -1.71 9.00 -10.93
C TYR A 150 -2.63 7.82 -10.62
N LEU A 151 -3.19 7.18 -11.66
CA LEU A 151 -3.97 5.96 -11.49
C LEU A 151 -3.04 4.74 -11.43
N TRP A 152 -3.24 3.88 -10.44
CA TRP A 152 -2.49 2.64 -10.29
C TRP A 152 -3.39 1.50 -9.81
N SER A 153 -3.03 0.26 -10.13
CA SER A 153 -3.74 -0.91 -9.60
C SER A 153 -3.50 -0.97 -8.08
N ASN A 154 -4.57 -0.94 -7.29
CA ASN A 154 -4.51 -1.07 -5.85
C ASN A 154 -4.25 -2.54 -5.46
N PRO A 155 -3.21 -2.84 -4.68
CA PRO A 155 -2.85 -4.21 -4.31
C PRO A 155 -3.92 -4.94 -3.48
N VAL A 156 -4.77 -4.19 -2.78
CA VAL A 156 -5.82 -4.73 -1.90
C VAL A 156 -7.12 -4.96 -2.67
N THR A 157 -7.53 -4.01 -3.52
CA THR A 157 -8.82 -4.09 -4.24
C THR A 157 -8.68 -4.70 -5.64
N GLY A 158 -7.47 -4.73 -6.20
CA GLY A 158 -7.19 -5.12 -7.58
C GLY A 158 -7.64 -4.10 -8.63
N LYS A 159 -8.31 -3.02 -8.23
CA LYS A 159 -8.91 -2.02 -9.13
C LYS A 159 -7.94 -0.86 -9.41
N PRO A 160 -8.03 -0.22 -10.58
CA PRO A 160 -7.43 1.10 -10.80
C PRO A 160 -7.98 2.13 -9.81
N GLU A 161 -7.11 2.74 -9.02
CA GLU A 161 -7.48 3.78 -8.05
C GLU A 161 -6.47 4.94 -8.07
N PRO A 162 -6.89 6.17 -7.71
CA PRO A 162 -5.97 7.29 -7.53
C PRO A 162 -4.94 6.99 -6.44
N LYS A 163 -3.68 7.25 -6.77
CA LYS A 163 -2.54 7.06 -5.89
C LYS A 163 -1.71 8.33 -5.83
N GLU A 164 -1.44 8.81 -4.62
CA GLU A 164 -0.42 9.84 -4.38
C GLU A 164 0.88 9.14 -3.98
N THR A 165 1.98 9.52 -4.63
CA THR A 165 3.32 8.99 -4.31
C THR A 165 4.25 10.13 -3.93
N LEU A 166 4.86 9.98 -2.77
CA LEU A 166 5.95 10.80 -2.26
C LEU A 166 7.26 10.27 -2.83
N LEU A 167 8.09 11.16 -3.35
CA LEU A 167 9.40 10.86 -3.92
C LEU A 167 10.47 11.60 -3.11
N ARG A 168 11.57 10.92 -2.78
CA ARG A 168 12.76 11.55 -2.17
C ARG A 168 14.06 10.97 -2.72
N ARG A 169 15.05 11.82 -2.93
CA ARG A 169 16.42 11.41 -3.29
C ARG A 169 17.20 10.94 -2.06
N SER A 170 17.97 9.87 -2.23
CA SER A 170 18.91 9.34 -1.24
C SER A 170 20.17 8.85 -1.95
N GLY A 171 21.20 9.70 -2.00
CA GLY A 171 22.40 9.43 -2.80
C GLY A 171 22.04 9.15 -4.26
N ARG A 172 22.37 7.93 -4.73
CA ARG A 172 22.07 7.45 -6.10
C ARG A 172 20.65 6.91 -6.30
N TYR A 173 19.78 7.02 -5.30
CA TYR A 173 18.43 6.43 -5.36
C TYR A 173 17.35 7.50 -5.36
N ILE A 174 16.28 7.23 -6.10
CA ILE A 174 14.97 7.84 -5.88
C ILE A 174 14.14 6.82 -5.12
N VAL A 175 13.74 7.17 -3.91
CA VAL A 175 12.90 6.36 -3.04
C VAL A 175 11.48 6.90 -3.12
N ALA A 176 10.53 5.99 -3.27
CA ALA A 176 9.15 6.36 -3.48
C ALA A 176 8.23 5.53 -2.60
N VAL A 177 7.28 6.20 -1.96
CA VAL A 177 6.23 5.59 -1.14
C VAL A 177 4.92 6.24 -1.52
N GLY A 178 3.89 5.45 -1.79
CA GLY A 178 2.59 6.01 -2.12
C GLY A 178 1.44 5.29 -1.50
N TYR A 179 0.34 6.03 -1.34
CA TYR A 179 -0.89 5.64 -0.67
C TYR A 179 -2.09 5.93 -1.58
N TYR A 180 -3.17 5.17 -1.40
CA TYR A 180 -4.37 5.31 -2.22
C TYR A 180 -5.36 6.23 -1.52
N ALA A 181 -5.46 7.45 -2.01
CA ALA A 181 -6.48 8.37 -1.54
C ALA A 181 -7.87 7.81 -1.90
N ALA A 182 -8.81 7.90 -0.97
CA ALA A 182 -10.21 7.79 -1.37
C ALA A 182 -10.49 8.89 -2.41
N PRO A 183 -11.35 8.64 -3.42
CA PRO A 183 -11.78 9.70 -4.31
C PRO A 183 -12.29 10.86 -3.45
N THR A 184 -11.66 12.03 -3.55
CA THR A 184 -12.20 13.23 -2.91
C THR A 184 -13.58 13.49 -3.51
N GLU A 185 -14.62 13.42 -2.70
CA GLU A 185 -16.02 13.71 -3.06
C GLU A 185 -16.28 15.20 -3.36
N ASN A 186 -15.24 15.97 -3.74
CA ASN A 186 -15.31 17.40 -3.92
C ASN A 186 -14.93 17.78 -5.35
N ALA A 187 -15.82 17.48 -6.28
CA ALA A 187 -15.88 18.11 -7.60
C ALA A 187 -17.35 18.21 -8.08
N LYS A 188 -18.25 18.63 -7.20
CA LYS A 188 -19.56 19.18 -7.56
C LYS A 188 -19.89 20.32 -6.60
N ARG A 189 -19.37 21.50 -6.92
CA ARG A 189 -20.00 22.79 -6.58
C ARG A 189 -19.99 23.63 -7.84
#